data_AF-A0A2E3HAY7-F1
#
_entry.id   AF-A0A2E3HAY7-F1
#
_cell.length_a   1.000
_cell.length_b   1.000
_cell.length_c   1.000
_cell.angle_alpha   90.00
_cell.angle_beta   90.00
_cell.angle_gamma   90.00
#
_symmetry.space_group_name_H-M   'P 1'
#
loop_
_entity.id
_entity.type
_entity.pdbx_description
1 polymer ?
#
loop_
_entity_poly.entity_id
_entity_poly.type
_entity_poly.pdbx_seq_one_letter_code
_entity_poly.pdbx_strand_id
1 'polypeptide(L)'
;MKNCWRLCLKGGVFTGLSVLSHAAVSDWQEAAASQPNLLHHYSFDGQNDEERTRDRKGSAHLAPRLFGSGTMDQLQLGVAGFDASSEAVRTHRGPGSDNAEGAYLRADSVVFGRSVSFEVIFSPAEAEITGGQFNLGYILSTRVGNDRGYFLTQGGPLPSSGTKIESTMGNSHSDANTNTVLEGFTVGNWYYVAGSYTAGVG
;
A
#
# COMPACT_ATOMS: atom_id res chain seq x y z
N MET A 1 -15.36 -23.35 61.96
CA MET A 1 -14.93 -23.19 60.56
C MET A 1 -16.06 -23.61 59.62
N LYS A 2 -16.64 -22.65 58.92
CA LYS A 2 -17.21 -22.73 57.55
C LYS A 2 -17.95 -21.42 57.28
N ASN A 3 -17.27 -20.50 56.62
CA ASN A 3 -17.84 -19.26 56.10
C ASN A 3 -18.80 -19.60 54.96
N CYS A 4 -20.03 -19.11 55.02
CA CYS A 4 -21.00 -19.19 53.94
C CYS A 4 -21.33 -17.75 53.50
N TRP A 5 -20.52 -17.18 52.61
CA TRP A 5 -20.78 -15.88 52.00
C TRP A 5 -21.64 -16.09 50.75
N ARG A 6 -22.87 -15.57 50.75
CA ARG A 6 -23.72 -15.53 49.55
C ARG A 6 -23.30 -14.33 48.69
N LEU A 7 -22.77 -14.60 47.51
CA LEU A 7 -22.57 -13.58 46.46
C LEU A 7 -23.95 -13.20 45.89
N CYS A 8 -24.33 -11.93 46.01
CA CYS A 8 -25.38 -11.34 45.18
C CYS A 8 -24.73 -10.86 43.87
N LEU A 9 -24.99 -11.55 42.76
CA LEU A 9 -24.74 -10.98 41.43
C LEU A 9 -25.77 -9.88 41.15
N LYS A 10 -25.34 -8.61 41.15
CA LYS A 10 -26.06 -7.57 40.41
C LYS A 10 -25.57 -7.61 38.97
N GLY A 11 -26.35 -8.24 38.09
CA GLY A 11 -26.14 -8.19 36.65
C GLY A 11 -26.45 -6.80 36.12
N GLY A 12 -25.40 -6.06 35.75
CA GLY A 12 -25.50 -4.94 34.83
C GLY A 12 -25.04 -5.41 33.46
N VAL A 13 -25.99 -5.68 32.56
CA VAL A 13 -25.67 -5.87 31.15
C VAL A 13 -25.38 -4.49 30.58
N PHE A 14 -24.10 -4.15 30.44
CA PHE A 14 -23.67 -3.04 29.60
C PHE A 14 -23.57 -3.56 28.17
N THR A 15 -24.63 -3.41 27.37
CA THR A 15 -24.51 -3.44 25.91
C THR A 15 -23.89 -2.12 25.47
N GLY A 16 -22.56 -2.03 25.57
CA GLY A 16 -21.81 -1.00 24.88
C GLY A 16 -21.85 -1.32 23.39
N LEU A 17 -22.61 -0.54 22.62
CA LEU A 17 -22.40 -0.43 21.18
C LEU A 17 -20.98 0.11 21.01
N SER A 18 -20.03 -0.77 20.75
CA SER A 18 -18.71 -0.37 20.27
C SER A 18 -18.93 0.26 18.90
N VAL A 19 -19.02 1.58 18.87
CA VAL A 19 -18.85 2.34 17.64
C VAL A 19 -17.46 1.95 17.16
N LEU A 20 -17.39 1.17 16.07
CA LEU A 20 -16.13 0.93 15.39
C LEU A 20 -15.68 2.30 14.88
N SER A 21 -14.85 2.98 15.67
CA SER A 21 -14.11 4.15 15.21
C SER A 21 -13.18 3.64 14.13
N HIS A 22 -13.53 3.89 12.87
CA HIS A 22 -12.64 3.63 11.76
C HIS A 22 -11.53 4.69 11.85
N ALA A 23 -10.26 4.29 11.75
CA ALA A 23 -9.17 5.25 11.68
C ALA A 23 -9.37 6.12 10.43
N ALA A 24 -9.34 7.45 10.57
CA ALA A 24 -9.49 8.34 9.43
C ALA A 24 -8.14 8.52 8.72
N VAL A 25 -8.16 8.76 7.40
CA VAL A 25 -6.93 9.09 6.67
C VAL A 25 -6.33 10.39 7.18
N SER A 26 -7.18 11.35 7.57
CA SER A 26 -6.74 12.62 8.17
C SER A 26 -5.92 12.42 9.45
N ASP A 27 -6.28 11.47 10.32
CA ASP A 27 -5.51 11.16 11.54
C ASP A 27 -4.11 10.64 11.20
N TRP A 28 -4.03 9.74 10.20
CA TRP A 28 -2.75 9.22 9.71
C TRP A 28 -1.90 10.32 9.05
N GLN A 29 -2.51 11.17 8.22
CA GLN A 29 -1.82 12.29 7.56
C GLN A 29 -1.27 13.29 8.60
N GLU A 30 -2.03 13.58 9.66
CA GLU A 30 -1.58 14.45 10.76
C GLU A 30 -0.39 13.83 11.51
N ALA A 31 -0.47 12.54 11.86
CA ALA A 31 0.62 11.83 12.49
C ALA A 31 1.89 11.82 11.61
N ALA A 32 1.74 11.50 10.32
CA ALA A 32 2.83 11.50 9.34
C ALA A 32 3.44 12.90 9.16
N ALA A 33 2.63 13.96 9.17
CA ALA A 33 3.11 15.33 9.07
C ALA A 33 4.01 15.75 10.24
N SER A 34 3.83 15.14 11.42
CA SER A 34 4.65 15.41 12.61
C SER A 34 5.98 14.65 12.66
N GLN A 35 6.21 13.68 11.77
CA GLN A 35 7.37 12.79 11.82
C GLN A 35 8.61 13.41 11.14
N PRO A 36 9.67 13.80 11.89
CA PRO A 36 10.89 14.38 11.30
C PRO A 36 11.68 13.42 10.41
N ASN A 37 11.53 12.10 10.60
CA ASN A 37 12.26 11.10 9.82
C ASN A 37 11.51 10.64 8.56
N LEU A 38 10.34 11.23 8.27
CA LEU A 38 9.56 10.89 7.08
C LEU A 38 10.20 11.51 5.83
N LEU A 39 10.72 10.65 4.95
CA LEU A 39 11.45 11.09 3.75
C LEU A 39 10.52 11.55 2.63
N HIS A 40 9.42 10.84 2.42
CA HIS A 40 8.46 11.09 1.35
C HIS A 40 7.03 10.90 1.87
N HIS A 41 6.10 11.72 1.40
CA HIS A 41 4.68 11.58 1.72
C HIS A 41 3.82 11.92 0.51
N TYR A 42 3.06 10.94 0.03
CA TYR A 42 2.03 11.13 -0.99
C TYR A 42 0.68 10.78 -0.39
N SER A 43 -0.25 11.73 -0.44
CA SER A 43 -1.63 11.57 0.03
C SER A 43 -2.65 11.66 -1.10
N PHE A 44 -2.21 12.08 -2.30
CA PHE A 44 -3.06 12.25 -3.49
C PHE A 44 -4.22 13.24 -3.35
N ASP A 45 -4.30 14.02 -2.26
CA ASP A 45 -5.20 15.17 -2.20
C ASP A 45 -4.60 16.37 -2.93
N GLY A 46 -5.46 17.12 -3.62
CA GLY A 46 -5.11 18.34 -4.34
C GLY A 46 -6.27 18.80 -5.21
N GLN A 47 -6.29 20.06 -5.62
CA GLN A 47 -7.32 20.59 -6.53
C GLN A 47 -7.03 20.27 -8.00
N ASN A 48 -5.81 19.83 -8.31
CA ASN A 48 -5.35 19.48 -9.65
C ASN A 48 -4.31 18.36 -9.62
N ASP A 49 -4.02 17.77 -10.76
CA ASP A 49 -3.14 16.60 -10.89
C ASP A 49 -1.69 16.87 -10.47
N GLU A 50 -1.22 18.10 -10.65
CA GLU A 50 0.11 18.51 -10.19
C GLU A 50 0.18 18.45 -8.66
N GLU A 51 -0.81 18.99 -7.96
CA GLU A 51 -0.87 18.96 -6.50
C GLU A 51 -0.98 17.53 -5.96
N ARG A 52 -1.80 16.68 -6.60
CA ARG A 52 -2.02 15.29 -6.16
C ARG A 52 -0.77 14.42 -6.25
N THR A 53 0.14 14.75 -7.15
CA THR A 53 1.36 13.96 -7.39
C THR A 53 2.58 14.47 -6.62
N ARG A 54 2.45 15.57 -5.86
CA ARG A 54 3.55 16.13 -5.06
C ARG A 54 3.88 15.28 -3.85
N ASP A 55 5.17 14.98 -3.71
CA ASP A 55 5.78 14.67 -2.42
C ASP A 55 5.63 15.85 -1.46
N ARG A 56 4.94 15.64 -0.33
CA ARG A 56 4.68 16.65 0.70
C ARG A 56 5.79 16.78 1.76
N LYS A 57 6.80 15.90 1.74
CA LYS A 57 7.91 15.93 2.70
C LYS A 57 9.28 16.07 2.06
N GLY A 58 9.48 15.48 0.88
CA GLY A 58 10.71 15.59 0.10
C GLY A 58 10.50 16.34 -1.22
N SER A 59 11.27 15.95 -2.23
CA SER A 59 11.24 16.52 -3.58
C SER A 59 10.99 15.48 -4.67
N ALA A 60 10.58 14.26 -4.30
CA ALA A 60 10.46 13.15 -5.23
C ALA A 60 9.06 13.13 -5.89
N HIS A 61 8.63 14.22 -6.52
CA HIS A 61 7.29 14.29 -7.10
C HIS A 61 7.02 13.13 -8.07
N LEU A 62 5.82 12.55 -7.99
CA LEU A 62 5.41 11.45 -8.86
C LEU A 62 5.07 11.98 -10.26
N ALA A 63 5.44 11.21 -11.28
CA ALA A 63 5.05 11.47 -12.66
C ALA A 63 4.34 10.24 -13.24
N PRO A 64 3.31 10.43 -14.09
CA PRO A 64 2.70 9.33 -14.82
C PRO A 64 3.71 8.57 -15.70
N ARG A 65 3.56 7.25 -15.76
CA ARG A 65 4.33 6.35 -16.64
C ARG A 65 3.40 5.35 -17.29
N LEU A 66 3.46 5.30 -18.62
CA LEU A 66 2.71 4.38 -19.46
C LEU A 66 3.61 3.24 -19.91
N PHE A 67 3.07 2.03 -19.96
CA PHE A 67 3.76 0.83 -20.43
C PHE A 67 2.95 0.15 -21.52
N GLY A 68 3.65 -0.30 -22.57
CA GLY A 68 3.05 -0.98 -23.72
C GLY A 68 1.92 -0.15 -24.35
N SER A 69 0.72 -0.72 -24.42
CA SER A 69 -0.47 -0.06 -24.97
C SER A 69 -1.24 0.81 -23.96
N GLY A 70 -0.73 1.00 -22.75
CA GLY A 70 -1.39 1.79 -21.72
C GLY A 70 -1.55 3.27 -22.10
N THR A 71 -2.63 3.90 -21.63
CA THR A 71 -2.96 5.30 -21.93
C THR A 71 -3.12 6.13 -20.66
N MET A 72 -3.06 7.46 -20.79
CA MET A 72 -3.23 8.36 -19.63
C MET A 72 -4.63 8.25 -19.03
N ASP A 73 -5.66 8.06 -19.85
CA ASP A 73 -7.06 7.99 -19.40
C ASP A 73 -7.32 6.80 -18.44
N GLN A 74 -6.45 5.79 -18.46
CA GLN A 74 -6.51 4.65 -17.56
C GLN A 74 -5.96 4.96 -16.16
N LEU A 75 -5.11 6.00 -16.01
CA LEU A 75 -4.64 6.49 -14.72
C LEU A 75 -5.62 7.56 -14.20
N GLN A 76 -6.35 7.24 -13.14
CA GLN A 76 -7.35 8.14 -12.58
C GLN A 76 -6.82 8.82 -11.33
N LEU A 77 -6.68 10.14 -11.36
CA LEU A 77 -6.30 10.96 -10.21
C LEU A 77 -7.54 11.62 -9.60
N GLY A 78 -7.59 11.75 -8.28
CA GLY A 78 -8.70 12.41 -7.59
C GLY A 78 -9.97 11.55 -7.50
N VAL A 79 -9.84 10.23 -7.50
CA VAL A 79 -10.98 9.34 -7.23
C VAL A 79 -11.26 9.30 -5.73
N ALA A 80 -12.46 8.86 -5.32
CA ALA A 80 -12.81 8.75 -3.91
C ALA A 80 -11.81 7.84 -3.15
N GLY A 81 -11.31 8.34 -2.02
CA GLY A 81 -10.34 7.65 -1.17
C GLY A 81 -10.98 6.70 -0.15
N PHE A 82 -10.25 6.46 0.94
CA PHE A 82 -10.66 5.57 2.04
C PHE A 82 -11.92 6.08 2.75
N ASP A 83 -12.00 7.39 2.94
CA ASP A 83 -13.10 8.08 3.61
C ASP A 83 -13.44 9.39 2.88
N ALA A 84 -14.43 10.12 3.39
CA ALA A 84 -14.84 11.41 2.82
C ALA A 84 -13.79 12.54 2.98
N SER A 85 -12.68 12.29 3.68
CA SER A 85 -11.62 13.27 3.90
C SER A 85 -10.44 13.14 2.93
N SER A 86 -10.44 12.11 2.07
CA SER A 86 -9.29 11.79 1.21
C SER A 86 -9.68 11.52 -0.24
N GLU A 87 -8.75 11.85 -1.14
CA GLU A 87 -8.76 11.43 -2.53
C GLU A 87 -7.69 10.33 -2.74
N ALA A 88 -7.81 9.60 -3.85
CA ALA A 88 -6.87 8.55 -4.21
C ALA A 88 -6.47 8.60 -5.69
N VAL A 89 -5.46 7.80 -6.02
CA VAL A 89 -5.12 7.44 -7.39
C VAL A 89 -5.54 6.00 -7.66
N ARG A 90 -6.08 5.76 -8.86
CA ARG A 90 -6.26 4.42 -9.42
C ARG A 90 -5.31 4.22 -10.58
N THR A 91 -4.31 3.36 -10.38
CA THR A 91 -3.41 2.90 -11.43
C THR A 91 -4.06 1.78 -12.24
N HIS A 92 -3.55 1.53 -13.45
CA HIS A 92 -4.06 0.51 -14.35
C HIS A 92 -3.01 -0.53 -14.71
N ARG A 93 -3.44 -1.79 -14.74
CA ARG A 93 -2.72 -2.91 -15.34
C ARG A 93 -3.69 -3.64 -16.27
N GLY A 94 -3.34 -3.71 -17.55
CA GLY A 94 -4.10 -4.50 -18.52
C GLY A 94 -3.69 -5.97 -18.53
N PRO A 95 -4.35 -6.81 -19.35
CA PRO A 95 -4.00 -8.21 -19.51
C PRO A 95 -2.60 -8.39 -20.13
N GLY A 96 -1.91 -9.47 -19.75
CA GLY A 96 -0.62 -9.86 -20.33
C GLY A 96 0.56 -9.71 -19.37
N SER A 97 1.78 -9.67 -19.94
CA SER A 97 3.01 -9.55 -19.15
C SER A 97 3.14 -8.16 -18.50
N ASP A 98 4.03 -8.03 -17.51
CA ASP A 98 4.25 -6.82 -16.69
C ASP A 98 4.38 -5.49 -17.45
N ASN A 99 4.73 -5.52 -18.74
CA ASN A 99 4.91 -4.30 -19.56
C ASN A 99 3.99 -4.26 -20.78
N ALA A 100 2.98 -5.13 -20.87
CA ALA A 100 2.08 -5.22 -22.01
C ALA A 100 1.11 -4.02 -22.08
N GLU A 101 0.53 -3.65 -20.93
CA GLU A 101 -0.42 -2.55 -20.82
C GLU A 101 -0.46 -2.06 -19.38
N GLY A 102 -0.19 -0.77 -19.15
CA GLY A 102 -0.39 -0.19 -17.83
C GLY A 102 -0.13 1.30 -17.75
N ALA A 103 -0.69 1.90 -16.70
CA ALA A 103 -0.55 3.32 -16.38
C ALA A 103 -0.35 3.47 -14.87
N TYR A 104 0.82 3.97 -14.47
CA TYR A 104 1.25 4.03 -13.07
C TYR A 104 1.87 5.38 -12.74
N LEU A 105 2.14 5.62 -11.45
CA LEU A 105 2.92 6.76 -10.98
C LEU A 105 4.34 6.33 -10.60
N ARG A 106 5.32 7.18 -10.89
CA ARG A 106 6.73 6.95 -10.57
C ARG A 106 7.47 8.27 -10.36
N ALA A 107 8.31 8.34 -9.33
CA ALA A 107 9.29 9.40 -9.16
C ALA A 107 10.66 9.01 -9.75
N ASP A 108 11.54 9.99 -9.89
CA ASP A 108 12.96 9.73 -10.10
C ASP A 108 13.56 8.97 -8.91
N SER A 109 14.67 8.29 -9.16
CA SER A 109 15.35 7.50 -8.14
C SER A 109 15.80 8.34 -6.96
N VAL A 110 15.51 7.85 -5.75
CA VAL A 110 15.98 8.41 -4.49
C VAL A 110 16.92 7.42 -3.81
N VAL A 111 17.90 7.94 -3.07
CA VAL A 111 18.82 7.11 -2.27
C VAL A 111 18.20 6.90 -0.90
N PHE A 112 17.92 5.65 -0.54
CA PHE A 112 17.49 5.30 0.81
C PHE A 112 18.68 5.08 1.74
N GLY A 113 18.47 5.37 3.02
CA GLY A 113 19.38 4.96 4.08
C GLY A 113 19.39 3.43 4.27
N ARG A 114 20.20 2.97 5.22
CA ARG A 114 20.29 1.53 5.55
C ARG A 114 19.00 0.96 6.12
N SER A 115 18.15 1.79 6.70
CA SER A 115 16.84 1.38 7.20
C SER A 115 15.79 2.24 6.52
N VAL A 116 14.75 1.58 6.01
CA VAL A 116 13.61 2.23 5.38
C VAL A 116 12.35 1.63 5.96
N SER A 117 11.37 2.48 6.26
CA SER A 117 10.02 2.05 6.63
C SER A 117 9.04 2.67 5.67
N PHE A 118 7.93 1.98 5.45
CA PHE A 118 6.85 2.44 4.62
C PHE A 118 5.52 2.18 5.30
N GLU A 119 4.56 3.02 4.96
CA GLU A 119 3.16 2.85 5.32
C GLU A 119 2.34 3.17 4.07
N VAL A 120 1.32 2.36 3.80
CA VAL A 120 0.46 2.52 2.64
C VAL A 120 -0.97 2.12 2.97
N ILE A 121 -1.91 2.92 2.48
CA ILE A 121 -3.33 2.59 2.44
C ILE A 121 -3.68 2.29 0.98
N PHE A 122 -4.22 1.12 0.70
CA PHE A 122 -4.57 0.70 -0.67
C PHE A 122 -5.85 -0.14 -0.70
N SER A 123 -6.45 -0.23 -1.88
CA SER A 123 -7.62 -1.08 -2.14
C SER A 123 -7.42 -1.85 -3.45
N PRO A 124 -7.31 -3.20 -3.41
CA PRO A 124 -7.24 -4.01 -4.62
C PRO A 124 -8.53 -3.93 -5.42
N ALA A 125 -8.40 -3.67 -6.73
CA ALA A 125 -9.54 -3.67 -7.65
C ALA A 125 -9.88 -5.06 -8.21
N GLU A 126 -8.94 -6.00 -8.15
CA GLU A 126 -9.07 -7.35 -8.69
C GLU A 126 -8.54 -8.39 -7.71
N ALA A 127 -9.25 -9.52 -7.57
CA ALA A 127 -8.90 -10.59 -6.64
C ALA A 127 -7.67 -11.39 -7.11
N GLU A 128 -7.40 -11.34 -8.41
CA GLU A 128 -6.31 -12.02 -9.06
C GLU A 128 -5.80 -11.14 -10.20
N ILE A 129 -4.49 -10.95 -10.28
CA ILE A 129 -3.87 -10.39 -11.47
C ILE A 129 -3.57 -11.54 -12.41
N THR A 130 -4.06 -11.46 -13.65
CA THR A 130 -3.86 -12.50 -14.67
C THR A 130 -3.00 -11.97 -15.83
N GLY A 131 -2.19 -12.84 -16.44
CA GLY A 131 -1.21 -12.40 -17.43
C GLY A 131 -0.04 -13.33 -17.74
N GLY A 132 0.14 -14.41 -16.98
CA GLY A 132 1.14 -15.45 -17.22
C GLY A 132 1.98 -15.74 -15.99
N GLN A 133 3.26 -16.09 -16.17
CA GLN A 133 4.15 -16.38 -15.02
C GLN A 133 4.41 -15.13 -14.14
N PHE A 134 4.24 -13.93 -14.70
CA PHE A 134 4.49 -12.63 -14.06
C PHE A 134 3.17 -11.94 -13.69
N ASN A 135 2.39 -12.57 -12.82
CA ASN A 135 1.16 -11.99 -12.28
C ASN A 135 1.49 -11.08 -11.09
N LEU A 136 2.07 -9.91 -11.37
CA LEU A 136 2.50 -8.95 -10.36
C LEU A 136 1.79 -7.60 -10.52
N GLY A 137 1.22 -7.11 -9.42
CA GLY A 137 0.72 -5.74 -9.28
C GLY A 137 1.59 -4.98 -8.30
N TYR A 138 2.25 -3.93 -8.77
CA TYR A 138 3.12 -3.12 -7.91
C TYR A 138 2.28 -2.12 -7.11
N ILE A 139 2.20 -2.31 -5.79
CA ILE A 139 1.48 -1.39 -4.89
C ILE A 139 2.46 -0.32 -4.39
N LEU A 140 3.61 -0.76 -3.88
CA LEU A 140 4.69 0.13 -3.47
C LEU A 140 6.03 -0.44 -3.97
N SER A 141 6.72 0.35 -4.81
CA SER A 141 8.03 0.00 -5.33
C SER A 141 8.84 1.24 -5.69
N THR A 142 10.16 1.11 -5.70
CA THR A 142 11.10 2.14 -6.15
C THR A 142 12.04 1.57 -7.20
N ARG A 143 12.55 2.41 -8.10
CA ARG A 143 13.44 1.97 -9.20
C ARG A 143 14.52 3.00 -9.50
N VAL A 144 15.76 2.52 -9.64
CA VAL A 144 16.94 3.30 -10.06
C VAL A 144 17.53 2.66 -11.31
N GLY A 145 17.30 3.24 -12.49
CA GLY A 145 17.65 2.57 -13.75
C GLY A 145 17.02 1.17 -13.84
N ASN A 146 17.86 0.13 -13.88
CA ASN A 146 17.44 -1.28 -13.85
C ASN A 146 17.31 -1.86 -12.43
N ASP A 147 17.83 -1.18 -11.41
CA ASP A 147 17.69 -1.59 -10.02
C ASP A 147 16.27 -1.32 -9.54
N ARG A 148 15.74 -2.27 -8.77
CA ARG A 148 14.35 -2.26 -8.31
C ARG A 148 14.36 -2.59 -6.83
N GLY A 149 13.62 -1.79 -6.06
CA GLY A 149 13.22 -2.09 -4.71
C GLY A 149 11.73 -2.35 -4.72
N TYR A 150 11.34 -3.62 -4.70
CA TYR A 150 9.95 -3.95 -4.40
C TYR A 150 9.74 -3.79 -2.89
N PHE A 151 8.51 -3.50 -2.46
CA PHE A 151 8.18 -3.40 -1.04
C PHE A 151 6.82 -4.01 -0.75
N LEU A 152 5.85 -3.75 -1.62
CA LEU A 152 4.52 -4.33 -1.53
C LEU A 152 3.97 -4.62 -2.94
N THR A 153 3.56 -5.86 -3.16
CA THR A 153 3.00 -6.34 -4.43
C THR A 153 1.75 -7.17 -4.19
N GLN A 154 0.83 -7.17 -5.15
CA GLN A 154 -0.13 -8.23 -5.31
C GLN A 154 0.51 -9.32 -6.18
N GLY A 155 0.64 -10.52 -5.62
CA GLY A 155 1.38 -11.62 -6.21
C GLY A 155 2.88 -11.63 -5.86
N GLY A 156 3.52 -12.71 -6.29
CA GLY A 156 4.86 -13.15 -5.90
C GLY A 156 4.78 -14.46 -5.11
N PRO A 157 5.95 -15.06 -4.81
CA PRO A 157 7.16 -15.09 -5.64
C PRO A 157 6.86 -15.69 -7.03
N LEU A 158 7.82 -15.72 -7.95
CA LEU A 158 7.57 -16.22 -9.32
C LEU A 158 7.75 -17.75 -9.43
N PRO A 159 6.85 -18.49 -10.10
CA PRO A 159 5.65 -18.00 -10.79
C PRO A 159 4.55 -17.54 -9.81
N SER A 160 3.98 -16.36 -10.07
CA SER A 160 3.03 -15.73 -9.15
C SER A 160 1.60 -16.20 -9.39
N SER A 161 0.84 -16.44 -8.31
CA SER A 161 -0.61 -16.66 -8.39
C SER A 161 -1.40 -15.37 -8.59
N GLY A 162 -0.84 -14.19 -8.26
CA GLY A 162 -1.54 -12.92 -8.35
C GLY A 162 -2.66 -12.71 -7.31
N THR A 163 -2.80 -13.60 -6.33
CA THR A 163 -3.93 -13.64 -5.37
C THR A 163 -3.60 -13.25 -3.93
N LYS A 164 -2.31 -13.01 -3.64
CA LYS A 164 -1.82 -12.69 -2.29
C LYS A 164 -1.23 -11.28 -2.26
N ILE A 165 -1.14 -10.70 -1.07
CA ILE A 165 -0.31 -9.50 -0.87
C ILE A 165 1.02 -9.93 -0.29
N GLU A 166 2.08 -9.49 -0.93
CA GLU A 166 3.43 -9.90 -0.60
C GLU A 166 4.36 -8.71 -0.48
N SER A 167 5.45 -8.95 0.22
CA SER A 167 6.46 -7.97 0.51
C SER A 167 7.83 -8.56 0.19
N THR A 168 8.38 -8.11 -0.94
CA THR A 168 9.66 -8.57 -1.48
C THR A 168 10.71 -7.51 -1.25
N MET A 169 11.86 -7.82 -0.66
CA MET A 169 12.97 -6.86 -0.54
C MET A 169 14.01 -7.08 -1.64
N GLY A 170 14.40 -6.00 -2.33
CA GLY A 170 15.43 -6.05 -3.38
C GLY A 170 14.86 -6.18 -4.79
N ASN A 171 15.69 -6.66 -5.72
CA ASN A 171 15.42 -6.59 -7.17
C ASN A 171 14.93 -7.90 -7.80
N SER A 172 14.68 -8.95 -7.01
CA SER A 172 14.19 -10.27 -7.47
C SER A 172 12.89 -10.65 -6.77
N HIS A 173 12.05 -11.48 -7.38
CA HIS A 173 10.81 -12.01 -6.79
C HIS A 173 10.97 -13.49 -6.39
N SER A 174 12.04 -13.79 -5.64
CA SER A 174 12.30 -15.14 -5.15
C SER A 174 11.65 -15.38 -3.80
N ASP A 175 11.40 -16.64 -3.45
CA ASP A 175 10.88 -17.01 -2.13
C ASP A 175 11.80 -16.50 -1.01
N ALA A 176 13.12 -16.55 -1.22
CA ALA A 176 14.12 -16.22 -0.21
C ALA A 176 14.09 -14.76 0.26
N ASN A 177 13.53 -13.85 -0.54
CA ASN A 177 13.47 -12.42 -0.24
C ASN A 177 12.03 -11.89 -0.18
N THR A 178 11.04 -12.78 -0.13
CA THR A 178 9.62 -12.42 -0.17
C THR A 178 8.88 -12.97 1.04
N ASN A 179 8.06 -12.13 1.66
CA ASN A 179 7.18 -12.50 2.76
C ASN A 179 5.73 -12.32 2.34
N THR A 180 4.88 -13.29 2.63
CA THR A 180 3.43 -13.11 2.49
C THR A 180 2.92 -12.19 3.60
N VAL A 181 2.35 -11.05 3.21
CA VAL A 181 1.72 -10.08 4.12
C VAL A 181 0.28 -10.48 4.38
N LEU A 182 -0.41 -10.93 3.34
CA LEU A 182 -1.80 -11.34 3.41
C LEU A 182 -2.08 -12.49 2.45
N GLU A 183 -2.52 -13.62 2.99
CA GLU A 183 -2.81 -14.86 2.24
C GLU A 183 -4.00 -14.74 1.26
N GLY A 184 -4.85 -13.74 1.47
CA GLY A 184 -5.97 -13.41 0.60
C GLY A 184 -6.70 -12.17 1.07
N PHE A 185 -7.32 -11.46 0.14
CA PHE A 185 -8.00 -10.19 0.39
C PHE A 185 -9.36 -10.15 -0.28
N THR A 186 -10.16 -9.17 0.09
CA THR A 186 -11.46 -8.89 -0.50
C THR A 186 -11.32 -7.66 -1.38
N VAL A 187 -11.68 -7.79 -2.65
CA VAL A 187 -11.69 -6.67 -3.61
C VAL A 187 -12.54 -5.53 -3.09
N GLY A 188 -12.04 -4.31 -3.25
CA GLY A 188 -12.72 -3.09 -2.80
C GLY A 188 -12.60 -2.81 -1.30
N ASN A 189 -12.14 -3.76 -0.48
CA ASN A 189 -11.77 -3.43 0.90
C ASN A 189 -10.49 -2.61 0.92
N TRP A 190 -10.42 -1.70 1.88
CA TRP A 190 -9.22 -0.92 2.14
C TRP A 190 -8.31 -1.62 3.15
N TYR A 191 -7.02 -1.57 2.90
CA TYR A 191 -5.98 -2.18 3.72
C TYR A 191 -4.94 -1.14 4.10
N TYR A 192 -4.56 -1.13 5.37
CA TYR A 192 -3.38 -0.42 5.87
C TYR A 192 -2.25 -1.43 6.06
N VAL A 193 -1.11 -1.17 5.44
CA VAL A 193 0.10 -1.98 5.59
C VAL A 193 1.26 -1.08 5.97
N ALA A 194 1.96 -1.47 7.02
CA ALA A 194 3.22 -0.86 7.45
C ALA A 194 4.31 -1.93 7.44
N GLY A 195 5.51 -1.53 7.00
CA GLY A 195 6.66 -2.43 6.94
C GLY A 195 7.96 -1.67 7.12
N SER A 196 9.00 -2.40 7.52
CA SER A 196 10.35 -1.85 7.61
C SER A 196 11.39 -2.85 7.15
N TYR A 197 12.48 -2.33 6.59
CA TYR A 197 13.61 -3.09 6.11
C TYR A 197 14.88 -2.47 6.65
N THR A 198 15.86 -3.33 6.90
CA THR A 198 17.22 -2.91 7.19
C THR A 198 18.16 -3.68 6.26
N ALA A 199 18.97 -2.96 5.50
CA ALA A 199 20.02 -3.52 4.68
C ALA A 199 21.05 -4.21 5.58
N GLY A 200 21.27 -5.51 5.32
CA GLY A 200 22.30 -6.31 5.99
C GLY A 200 23.70 -5.70 5.84
N VAL A 201 24.64 -6.17 6.66
CA VAL A 201 26.07 -5.95 6.39
C VAL A 201 26.43 -6.74 5.14
N GLY A 202 26.83 -6.01 4.08
CA GLY A 202 27.37 -6.60 2.87
C GLY A 202 28.74 -7.22 3.07
#